data_AF-A0A2H0MFX4-F1
#
_entry.id   AF-A0A2H0MFX4-F1
#
_cell.length_a   1.000
_cell.length_b   1.000
_cell.length_c   1.000
_cell.angle_alpha   90.00
_cell.angle_beta   90.00
_cell.angle_gamma   90.00
#
_symmetry.space_group_name_H-M   'P 1'
#
loop_
_entity.id
_entity.type
_entity.pdbx_description
1 polymer ?
#
loop_
_entity_poly.entity_id
_entity_poly.type
_entity_poly.pdbx_seq_one_letter_code
_entity_poly.pdbx_strand_id
1 'polypeptide(L)'
;MAEIQGGNPKVDLGLKIFIGIDLGVMLMIFLHSQFGLSIPWVTPRHKLNNPLAALLVALFLRGLVNPGYRETWLARIRTVVLNSPQRLYLLGGLLAAEGFLEFMWFRAPEDFRWNLNAEQGYGTHFSTLQLFLVGLVVLICSREEGPDAPLKQKAPWYLLCSMYFYIGFDDCVGIHENFIIWSQKFAPNAKAFHFVHEWLWFYGPFALAVAAYLVYFFLKRFMGNWKLIGTLLFALSLWVGVLVLEGVAKNIVDPVSLDASRFWIGVEEGFEMVGATLFLFGFSQHLIASKNKINR
;
A
#
# COMPACT_ATOMS: atom_id res chain seq x y z
N MET A 1 -28.16 -21.65 3.59
CA MET A 1 -27.18 -21.08 2.65
C MET A 1 -27.96 -20.23 1.67
N ALA A 2 -27.90 -18.89 1.81
CA ALA A 2 -28.49 -18.01 0.81
C ALA A 2 -27.73 -18.22 -0.51
N GLU A 3 -28.47 -18.46 -1.60
CA GLU A 3 -27.94 -18.46 -2.95
C GLU A 3 -27.20 -17.14 -3.15
N ILE A 4 -25.88 -17.19 -3.27
CA ILE A 4 -25.09 -16.00 -3.61
C ILE A 4 -25.51 -15.67 -5.04
N GLN A 5 -26.45 -14.73 -5.19
CA GLN A 5 -26.89 -14.26 -6.51
C GLN A 5 -25.65 -13.91 -7.32
N GLY A 6 -25.45 -14.69 -8.39
CA GLY A 6 -24.26 -14.56 -9.23
C GLY A 6 -24.19 -13.17 -9.84
N GLY A 7 -23.00 -12.57 -9.75
CA GLY A 7 -22.68 -11.33 -10.44
C GLY A 7 -22.99 -11.36 -11.93
N ASN A 8 -23.02 -10.20 -12.58
CA ASN A 8 -23.19 -10.11 -14.03
C ASN A 8 -22.07 -10.91 -14.75
N PRO A 9 -22.37 -12.06 -15.38
CA PRO A 9 -21.34 -12.96 -15.90
C PRO A 9 -20.57 -12.36 -17.08
N LYS A 10 -21.20 -11.45 -17.84
CA LYS A 10 -20.54 -10.75 -18.95
C LYS A 10 -19.48 -9.78 -18.44
N VAL A 11 -19.76 -9.06 -17.35
CA VAL A 11 -18.81 -8.13 -16.72
C VAL A 11 -17.65 -8.89 -16.07
N ASP A 12 -17.92 -10.00 -15.36
CA ASP A 12 -16.86 -10.85 -14.78
C ASP A 12 -15.95 -11.45 -15.87
N LEU A 13 -16.52 -11.90 -17.00
CA LEU A 13 -15.73 -12.36 -18.15
C LEU A 13 -14.86 -11.23 -18.72
N GLY A 14 -15.43 -10.03 -18.90
CA GLY A 14 -14.68 -8.86 -19.36
C GLY A 14 -13.49 -8.53 -18.45
N LEU A 15 -13.71 -8.52 -17.13
CA LEU A 15 -12.64 -8.28 -16.15
C LEU A 15 -11.57 -9.39 -16.16
N LYS A 16 -11.95 -10.66 -16.34
CA LYS A 16 -10.98 -11.77 -16.48
C LYS A 16 -10.10 -11.62 -17.71
N ILE A 17 -10.70 -11.26 -18.85
CA ILE A 17 -9.97 -11.01 -20.10
C ILE A 17 -9.02 -9.83 -19.90
N PHE A 18 -9.49 -8.74 -19.32
CA PHE A 18 -8.68 -7.57 -19.00
C PHE A 18 -7.48 -7.93 -18.12
N ILE A 19 -7.70 -8.62 -16.99
CA ILE A 19 -6.64 -9.09 -16.09
C ILE A 19 -5.62 -9.97 -16.86
N GLY A 20 -6.09 -10.88 -17.72
CA GLY A 20 -5.21 -11.73 -18.52
C GLY A 20 -4.33 -10.95 -19.49
N ILE A 21 -4.90 -9.95 -20.17
CA ILE A 21 -4.16 -9.06 -21.07
C ILE A 21 -3.13 -8.24 -20.28
N ASP A 22 -3.54 -7.65 -19.17
CA ASP A 22 -2.72 -6.78 -18.33
C ASP A 22 -1.53 -7.52 -17.73
N LEU A 23 -1.73 -8.75 -17.23
CA LEU A 23 -0.64 -9.65 -16.83
C LEU A 23 0.32 -9.97 -17.98
N GLY A 24 -0.20 -10.16 -19.19
CA GLY A 24 0.62 -10.33 -20.39
C GLY A 24 1.49 -9.11 -20.69
N VAL A 25 0.92 -7.91 -20.57
CA VAL A 25 1.64 -6.63 -20.72
C VAL A 25 2.71 -6.48 -19.65
N MET A 26 2.40 -6.74 -18.38
CA MET A 26 3.36 -6.72 -17.28
C MET A 26 4.53 -7.68 -17.51
N LEU A 27 4.24 -8.92 -17.92
CA LEU A 27 5.26 -9.92 -18.21
C LEU A 27 6.17 -9.46 -19.35
N MET A 28 5.60 -8.88 -20.41
CA MET A 28 6.37 -8.33 -21.53
C MET A 28 7.27 -7.18 -21.08
N ILE A 29 6.75 -6.23 -20.29
CA ILE A 29 7.54 -5.12 -19.73
C ILE A 29 8.69 -5.67 -18.86
N PHE A 30 8.40 -6.65 -18.01
CA PHE A 30 9.40 -7.30 -17.16
C PHE A 30 10.49 -7.98 -18.01
N LEU A 31 10.10 -8.81 -18.97
CA LEU A 31 11.03 -9.53 -19.84
C LEU A 31 11.94 -8.61 -20.65
N HIS A 32 11.36 -7.52 -21.19
CA HIS A 32 12.11 -6.50 -21.89
C HIS A 32 13.09 -5.78 -20.94
N SER A 33 12.62 -5.35 -19.77
CA SER A 33 13.40 -4.62 -18.76
C SER A 33 14.52 -5.45 -18.14
N GLN A 34 14.31 -6.75 -17.93
CA GLN A 34 15.31 -7.63 -17.29
C GLN A 34 16.29 -8.26 -18.27
N PHE A 35 15.80 -8.70 -19.43
CA PHE A 35 16.58 -9.53 -20.34
C PHE A 35 16.88 -8.85 -21.68
N GLY A 36 16.46 -7.59 -21.87
CA GLY A 36 16.67 -6.86 -23.11
C GLY A 36 15.95 -7.49 -24.31
N LEU A 37 14.92 -8.30 -24.07
CA LEU A 37 14.18 -8.97 -25.14
C LEU A 37 13.49 -7.92 -26.02
N SER A 38 13.79 -7.93 -27.31
CA SER A 38 13.16 -7.03 -28.28
C SER A 38 11.74 -7.50 -28.54
N ILE A 39 10.78 -6.67 -28.18
CA ILE A 39 9.36 -6.97 -28.36
C ILE A 39 8.88 -6.16 -29.58
N PRO A 40 8.26 -6.79 -30.59
CA PRO A 40 7.97 -6.16 -31.89
C PRO A 40 6.84 -5.11 -31.86
N TRP A 41 6.26 -4.80 -30.69
CA TRP A 41 5.21 -3.80 -30.52
C TRP A 41 5.68 -2.65 -29.61
N VAL A 42 5.07 -1.46 -29.78
CA VAL A 42 5.29 -0.28 -28.93
C VAL A 42 4.89 -0.64 -27.51
N THR A 43 5.86 -1.02 -26.69
CA THR A 43 5.63 -1.18 -25.26
C THR A 43 5.33 0.21 -24.68
N PRO A 44 4.28 0.34 -23.84
CA PRO A 44 4.16 1.50 -22.96
C PRO A 44 5.53 1.69 -22.28
N ARG A 45 6.04 2.93 -22.23
CA ARG A 45 7.32 3.26 -21.59
C ARG A 45 7.49 2.44 -20.31
N HIS A 46 8.74 2.05 -20.01
CA HIS A 46 9.27 1.15 -18.96
C HIS A 46 8.61 1.05 -17.55
N LYS A 47 7.52 1.77 -17.27
CA LYS A 47 6.80 1.81 -16.01
C LYS A 47 5.81 0.64 -15.88
N LEU A 48 6.19 -0.32 -15.06
CA LEU A 48 5.31 -1.43 -14.65
C LEU A 48 4.16 -0.94 -13.72
N ASN A 49 4.30 0.25 -13.13
CA ASN A 49 3.32 0.81 -12.20
C ASN A 49 1.89 0.93 -12.76
N ASN A 50 1.72 1.45 -13.97
CA ASN A 50 0.39 1.68 -14.54
C ASN A 50 -0.37 0.35 -14.76
N PRO A 51 0.24 -0.67 -15.41
CA PRO A 51 -0.33 -2.01 -15.42
C PRO A 51 -0.57 -2.58 -14.03
N LEU A 52 0.35 -2.44 -13.08
CA LEU A 52 0.15 -2.94 -11.72
C LEU A 52 -1.09 -2.30 -11.05
N ALA A 53 -1.23 -0.98 -11.12
CA ALA A 53 -2.39 -0.28 -10.60
C ALA A 53 -3.69 -0.74 -11.27
N ALA A 54 -3.67 -0.89 -12.61
CA ALA A 54 -4.81 -1.39 -13.37
C ALA A 54 -5.21 -2.82 -12.96
N LEU A 55 -4.22 -3.70 -12.76
CA LEU A 55 -4.42 -5.07 -12.26
C LEU A 55 -5.11 -5.06 -10.90
N LEU A 56 -4.62 -4.27 -9.95
CA LEU A 56 -5.17 -4.21 -8.60
C LEU A 56 -6.60 -3.66 -8.57
N VAL A 57 -6.86 -2.61 -9.36
CA VAL A 57 -8.22 -2.09 -9.55
C VAL A 57 -9.12 -3.15 -10.17
N ALA A 58 -8.68 -3.84 -11.21
CA ALA A 58 -9.48 -4.88 -11.88
C ALA A 58 -9.78 -6.07 -10.96
N LEU A 59 -8.81 -6.49 -10.13
CA LEU A 59 -9.01 -7.53 -9.12
C LEU A 59 -10.05 -7.10 -8.07
N PHE A 60 -9.97 -5.85 -7.59
CA PHE A 60 -10.94 -5.29 -6.65
C PHE A 60 -12.35 -5.21 -7.26
N LEU A 61 -12.48 -4.63 -8.46
CA LEU A 61 -13.74 -4.53 -9.20
C LEU A 61 -14.35 -5.91 -9.47
N ARG A 62 -13.52 -6.91 -9.78
CA ARG A 62 -13.99 -8.29 -9.93
C ARG A 62 -14.55 -8.85 -8.63
N GLY A 63 -13.96 -8.51 -7.48
CA GLY A 63 -14.52 -8.83 -6.16
C GLY A 63 -15.88 -8.15 -5.90
N LEU A 64 -16.10 -6.95 -6.42
CA LEU A 64 -17.41 -6.28 -6.32
C LEU A 64 -18.45 -6.93 -7.21
N VAL A 65 -18.09 -7.23 -8.45
CA VAL A 65 -18.99 -7.82 -9.45
C VAL A 65 -19.29 -9.28 -9.14
N ASN A 66 -18.33 -10.05 -8.64
CA ASN A 66 -18.45 -11.49 -8.40
C ASN A 66 -18.28 -11.81 -6.90
N PRO A 67 -19.38 -11.87 -6.12
CA PRO A 67 -19.30 -12.14 -4.69
C PRO A 67 -18.71 -13.52 -4.38
N GLY A 68 -18.95 -14.55 -5.20
CA GLY A 68 -18.38 -15.89 -4.99
C GLY A 68 -16.85 -15.89 -5.11
N TYR A 69 -16.31 -15.18 -6.10
CA TYR A 69 -14.88 -14.90 -6.20
C TYR A 69 -14.41 -14.18 -4.92
N ARG A 70 -15.07 -13.08 -4.54
CA ARG A 70 -14.77 -12.29 -3.33
C ARG A 70 -14.65 -13.13 -2.07
N GLU A 71 -15.67 -13.90 -1.75
CA GLU A 71 -15.68 -14.74 -0.56
C GLU A 71 -14.54 -15.76 -0.60
N THR A 72 -14.26 -16.35 -1.78
CA THR A 72 -13.19 -17.33 -1.93
C THR A 72 -11.80 -16.73 -1.65
N TRP A 73 -11.47 -15.59 -2.25
CA TRP A 73 -10.12 -15.02 -2.08
C TRP A 73 -9.94 -14.30 -0.74
N LEU A 74 -10.97 -13.60 -0.23
CA LEU A 74 -10.91 -13.05 1.13
C LEU A 74 -10.80 -14.16 2.18
N ALA A 75 -11.48 -15.30 2.00
CA ALA A 75 -11.32 -16.45 2.87
C ALA A 75 -9.88 -16.99 2.86
N ARG A 76 -9.24 -17.07 1.68
CA ARG A 76 -7.83 -17.49 1.58
C ARG A 76 -6.89 -16.54 2.33
N ILE A 77 -7.04 -15.23 2.11
CA ILE A 77 -6.25 -14.22 2.84
C ILE A 77 -6.49 -14.36 4.35
N ARG A 78 -7.75 -14.44 4.77
CA ARG A 78 -8.15 -14.64 6.17
C ARG A 78 -7.48 -15.89 6.76
N THR A 79 -7.48 -17.01 6.05
CA THR A 79 -6.82 -18.25 6.49
C THR A 79 -5.32 -18.05 6.70
N VAL A 80 -4.63 -17.40 5.76
CA VAL A 80 -3.18 -17.13 5.86
C VAL A 80 -2.88 -16.24 7.06
N VAL A 81 -3.64 -15.15 7.26
CA VAL A 81 -3.37 -14.20 8.35
C VAL A 81 -3.84 -14.67 9.73
N LEU A 82 -4.69 -15.70 9.82
CA LEU A 82 -5.15 -16.25 11.09
C LEU A 82 -4.34 -17.45 11.58
N ASN A 83 -3.79 -18.26 10.66
CA ASN A 83 -3.19 -19.54 11.01
C ASN A 83 -1.67 -19.43 11.17
N SER A 84 -1.16 -20.03 12.25
CA SER A 84 0.28 -20.32 12.38
C SER A 84 0.56 -21.71 11.80
N PRO A 85 1.65 -21.92 11.04
CA PRO A 85 2.77 -20.98 10.84
C PRO A 85 2.61 -20.00 9.66
N GLN A 86 1.55 -20.12 8.85
CA GLN A 86 1.39 -19.35 7.59
C GLN A 86 1.49 -17.84 7.79
N ARG A 87 0.88 -17.31 8.85
CA ARG A 87 0.98 -15.89 9.22
C ARG A 87 2.43 -15.45 9.45
N LEU A 88 3.22 -16.27 10.14
CA LEU A 88 4.63 -15.96 10.42
C LEU A 88 5.46 -16.02 9.14
N TYR A 89 5.16 -16.95 8.23
CA TYR A 89 5.81 -17.01 6.92
C TYR A 89 5.47 -15.81 6.05
N LEU A 90 4.21 -15.35 6.06
CA LEU A 90 3.83 -14.13 5.36
C LEU A 90 4.62 -12.92 5.89
N LEU A 91 4.63 -12.70 7.21
CA LEU A 91 5.32 -11.55 7.82
C LEU A 91 6.83 -11.62 7.65
N GLY A 92 7.43 -12.79 7.89
CA GLY A 92 8.86 -13.01 7.68
C GLY A 92 9.27 -12.86 6.22
N GLY A 93 8.41 -13.29 5.29
CA GLY A 93 8.62 -13.11 3.85
C GLY A 93 8.57 -11.64 3.41
N LEU A 94 7.64 -10.85 3.97
CA LEU A 94 7.59 -9.42 3.72
C LEU A 94 8.85 -8.72 4.25
N LEU A 95 9.22 -8.94 5.52
CA LEU A 95 10.44 -8.37 6.11
C LEU A 95 11.72 -8.79 5.37
N ALA A 96 11.78 -10.03 4.87
CA ALA A 96 12.91 -10.50 4.08
C ALA A 96 12.98 -9.81 2.70
N ALA A 97 11.82 -9.57 2.07
CA ALA A 97 11.75 -8.80 0.82
C ALA A 97 12.15 -7.34 1.04
N GLU A 98 11.68 -6.71 2.13
CA GLU A 98 12.07 -5.36 2.54
C GLU A 98 13.59 -5.26 2.74
N GLY A 99 14.17 -6.16 3.55
CA GLY A 99 15.62 -6.18 3.77
C GLY A 99 16.42 -6.45 2.50
N PHE A 100 15.88 -7.23 1.56
CA PHE A 100 16.49 -7.44 0.25
C PHE A 100 16.43 -6.18 -0.63
N LEU A 101 15.29 -5.46 -0.64
CA LEU A 101 15.14 -4.21 -1.37
C LEU A 101 16.11 -3.15 -0.84
N GLU A 102 16.21 -2.99 0.48
CA GLU A 102 17.21 -2.12 1.12
C GLU A 102 18.64 -2.51 0.75
N PHE A 103 18.96 -3.82 0.84
CA PHE A 103 20.28 -4.29 0.46
C PHE A 103 20.61 -3.95 -1.00
N MET A 104 19.67 -4.16 -1.92
CA MET A 104 19.85 -3.84 -3.33
C MET A 104 19.92 -2.34 -3.58
N TRP A 105 19.15 -1.54 -2.85
CA TRP A 105 19.21 -0.08 -2.87
C TRP A 105 20.62 0.41 -2.60
N PHE A 106 21.33 -0.16 -1.62
CA PHE A 106 22.74 0.18 -1.34
C PHE A 106 23.74 -0.49 -2.29
N ARG A 107 23.48 -1.73 -2.71
CA ARG A 107 24.42 -2.53 -3.51
C ARG A 107 24.49 -2.12 -4.98
N ALA A 108 23.41 -1.60 -5.55
CA ALA A 108 23.28 -1.29 -6.98
C ALA A 108 22.67 0.11 -7.22
N PRO A 109 23.35 1.20 -6.82
CA PRO A 109 22.82 2.58 -6.91
C PRO A 109 22.39 3.00 -8.31
N GLU A 110 23.19 2.60 -9.29
CA GLU A 110 23.06 3.06 -10.68
C GLU A 110 21.93 2.36 -11.42
N ASP A 111 21.40 1.27 -10.86
CA ASP A 111 20.30 0.53 -11.46
C ASP A 111 18.98 1.08 -10.94
N PHE A 112 18.34 1.88 -11.79
CA PHE A 112 17.07 2.56 -11.54
C PHE A 112 15.97 1.64 -11.00
N ARG A 113 16.02 0.32 -11.27
CA ARG A 113 15.02 -0.64 -10.78
C ARG A 113 15.08 -0.84 -9.27
N TRP A 114 16.24 -0.66 -8.67
CA TRP A 114 16.46 -0.75 -7.22
C TRP A 114 16.40 0.61 -6.55
N ASN A 115 16.11 1.66 -7.31
CA ASN A 115 15.95 2.99 -6.76
C ASN A 115 14.63 3.07 -5.99
N LEU A 116 14.72 3.18 -4.67
CA LEU A 116 13.54 3.26 -3.80
C LEU A 116 12.83 4.61 -4.02
N ASN A 117 13.58 5.71 -4.10
CA ASN A 117 13.09 7.08 -4.33
C ASN A 117 12.53 7.37 -5.73
N ALA A 118 12.54 6.41 -6.65
CA ALA A 118 12.13 6.66 -8.03
C ALA A 118 10.62 6.59 -8.25
N GLU A 119 9.85 6.16 -7.24
CA GLU A 119 8.42 5.83 -7.33
C GLU A 119 8.08 4.89 -8.51
N GLN A 120 9.06 4.18 -9.06
CA GLN A 120 8.95 3.39 -10.31
C GLN A 120 9.76 2.09 -10.24
N GLY A 121 10.42 1.86 -9.11
CA GLY A 121 11.30 0.73 -8.86
C GLY A 121 10.56 -0.47 -8.26
N TYR A 122 11.32 -1.52 -7.96
CA TYR A 122 10.77 -2.69 -7.25
C TYR A 122 10.28 -2.37 -5.84
N GLY A 123 10.84 -1.34 -5.19
CA GLY A 123 10.35 -0.82 -3.91
C GLY A 123 8.88 -0.41 -4.00
N THR A 124 8.56 0.49 -4.94
CA THR A 124 7.20 0.97 -5.19
C THR A 124 6.22 -0.15 -5.53
N HIS A 125 6.62 -1.10 -6.38
CA HIS A 125 5.75 -2.25 -6.71
C HIS A 125 5.46 -3.11 -5.47
N PHE A 126 6.48 -3.32 -4.63
CA PHE A 126 6.35 -4.08 -3.40
C PHE A 126 5.46 -3.34 -2.38
N SER A 127 5.73 -2.06 -2.11
CA SER A 127 4.94 -1.25 -1.17
C SER A 127 3.48 -1.16 -1.60
N THR A 128 3.22 -0.97 -2.90
CA THR A 128 1.86 -0.96 -3.47
C THR A 128 1.12 -2.27 -3.19
N LEU A 129 1.75 -3.42 -3.48
CA LEU A 129 1.15 -4.74 -3.25
C LEU A 129 0.92 -5.00 -1.76
N GLN A 130 1.85 -4.57 -0.93
CA GLN A 130 1.79 -4.68 0.52
C GLN A 130 0.64 -3.83 1.08
N LEU A 131 0.50 -2.58 0.66
CA LEU A 131 -0.59 -1.68 1.04
C LEU A 131 -1.95 -2.18 0.58
N PHE A 132 -2.02 -2.73 -0.63
CA PHE A 132 -3.21 -3.42 -1.11
C PHE A 132 -3.57 -4.59 -0.18
N LEU A 133 -2.59 -5.42 0.21
CA LEU A 133 -2.85 -6.51 1.16
C LEU A 133 -3.30 -6.00 2.54
N VAL A 134 -2.72 -4.92 3.06
CA VAL A 134 -3.15 -4.27 4.31
C VAL A 134 -4.61 -3.83 4.19
N GLY A 135 -4.97 -3.09 3.14
CA GLY A 135 -6.35 -2.65 2.88
C GLY A 135 -7.35 -3.81 2.84
N LEU A 136 -6.94 -4.95 2.27
CA LEU A 136 -7.76 -6.16 2.25
C LEU A 136 -7.95 -6.82 3.62
N VAL A 137 -6.91 -6.84 4.45
CA VAL A 137 -7.03 -7.32 5.82
C VAL A 137 -7.89 -6.39 6.66
N VAL A 138 -7.79 -5.07 6.46
CA VAL A 138 -8.69 -4.08 7.07
C VAL A 138 -10.14 -4.30 6.62
N LEU A 139 -10.37 -4.61 5.34
CA LEU A 139 -11.69 -4.95 4.82
C LEU A 139 -12.24 -6.23 5.48
N ILE A 140 -11.40 -7.24 5.73
CA ILE A 140 -11.78 -8.43 6.50
C ILE A 140 -12.16 -8.04 7.93
N CYS A 141 -11.39 -7.17 8.61
CA CYS A 141 -11.75 -6.65 9.94
C CYS A 141 -13.14 -6.00 9.94
N SER A 142 -13.47 -5.19 8.93
CA SER A 142 -14.81 -4.60 8.80
C SER A 142 -15.93 -5.64 8.70
N ARG A 143 -15.65 -6.81 8.14
CA ARG A 143 -16.64 -7.89 7.96
C ARG A 143 -16.86 -8.68 9.24
N GLU A 144 -15.87 -8.74 10.12
CA GLU A 144 -16.02 -9.35 11.45
C GLU A 144 -16.97 -8.55 12.36
N GLU A 145 -17.32 -7.31 12.00
CA GLU A 145 -18.42 -6.58 12.65
C GLU A 145 -19.79 -7.26 12.45
N GLY A 146 -19.91 -8.15 11.45
CA GLY A 146 -21.14 -8.84 11.11
C GLY A 146 -21.96 -8.14 10.01
N PRO A 147 -22.84 -8.86 9.29
CA PRO A 147 -23.65 -8.29 8.21
C PRO A 147 -24.59 -7.19 8.70
N ASP A 148 -25.15 -7.34 9.90
CA ASP A 148 -26.17 -6.43 10.46
C ASP A 148 -25.58 -5.28 11.29
N ALA A 149 -24.25 -5.21 11.44
CA ALA A 149 -23.63 -4.12 12.19
C ALA A 149 -23.94 -2.75 11.54
N PRO A 150 -24.31 -1.73 12.34
CA PRO A 150 -24.60 -0.38 11.84
C PRO A 150 -23.44 0.21 11.05
N LEU A 151 -23.74 1.04 10.05
CA LEU A 151 -22.72 1.72 9.24
C LEU A 151 -21.74 2.53 10.11
N LYS A 152 -22.17 3.10 11.24
CA LYS A 152 -21.30 3.81 12.18
C LYS A 152 -20.16 2.93 12.75
N GLN A 153 -20.35 1.61 12.82
CA GLN A 153 -19.32 0.67 13.25
C GLN A 153 -18.39 0.24 12.10
N LYS A 154 -18.92 0.15 10.87
CA LYS A 154 -18.17 -0.28 9.67
C LYS A 154 -17.45 0.84 8.94
N ALA A 155 -18.04 2.03 8.89
CA ALA A 155 -17.50 3.19 8.18
C ALA A 155 -16.07 3.54 8.57
N PRO A 156 -15.66 3.47 9.86
CA PRO A 156 -14.27 3.68 10.24
C PRO A 156 -13.28 2.73 9.54
N TRP A 157 -13.67 1.47 9.35
CA TRP A 157 -12.87 0.48 8.65
C TRP A 157 -12.84 0.72 7.15
N TYR A 158 -13.96 1.13 6.55
CA TYR A 158 -13.99 1.48 5.13
C TYR A 158 -13.13 2.69 4.82
N LEU A 159 -13.14 3.71 5.69
CA LEU A 159 -12.24 4.85 5.57
C LEU A 159 -10.78 4.39 5.60
N LEU A 160 -10.41 3.57 6.59
CA LEU A 160 -9.05 3.05 6.71
C LEU A 160 -8.63 2.19 5.51
N CYS A 161 -9.52 1.32 5.04
CA CYS A 161 -9.32 0.51 3.84
C CYS A 161 -9.09 1.39 2.61
N SER A 162 -9.92 2.43 2.42
CA SER A 162 -9.79 3.36 1.31
C SER A 162 -8.48 4.14 1.35
N MET A 163 -7.96 4.47 2.54
CA MET A 163 -6.68 5.15 2.69
C MET A 163 -5.52 4.27 2.21
N TYR A 164 -5.42 3.01 2.68
CA TYR A 164 -4.34 2.12 2.23
C TYR A 164 -4.40 1.83 0.73
N PHE A 165 -5.59 1.67 0.16
CA PHE A 165 -5.74 1.53 -1.29
C PHE A 165 -5.38 2.81 -2.05
N TYR A 166 -5.78 3.97 -1.54
CA TYR A 166 -5.45 5.25 -2.16
C TYR A 166 -3.94 5.44 -2.20
N ILE A 167 -3.25 5.22 -1.08
CA ILE A 167 -1.80 5.45 -0.99
C ILE A 167 -1.05 4.50 -1.93
N GLY A 168 -1.31 3.19 -1.89
CA GLY A 168 -0.66 2.27 -2.84
C GLY A 168 -1.04 2.54 -4.31
N PHE A 169 -2.22 3.08 -4.59
CA PHE A 169 -2.57 3.50 -5.95
C PHE A 169 -1.82 4.76 -6.37
N ASP A 170 -1.69 5.72 -5.46
CA ASP A 170 -0.95 6.97 -5.65
C ASP A 170 0.53 6.68 -5.92
N ASP A 171 1.19 5.82 -5.15
CA ASP A 171 2.59 5.41 -5.36
C ASP A 171 2.84 4.86 -6.78
N CYS A 172 1.86 4.15 -7.35
CA CYS A 172 1.98 3.68 -8.72
C CYS A 172 1.73 4.77 -9.77
N VAL A 173 0.77 5.67 -9.52
CA VAL A 173 0.28 6.63 -10.52
C VAL A 173 0.99 7.99 -10.44
N GLY A 174 1.61 8.32 -9.29
CA GLY A 174 2.21 9.60 -8.97
C GLY A 174 1.18 10.72 -8.97
N ILE A 175 0.00 10.55 -8.34
CA ILE A 175 -1.02 11.61 -8.30
C ILE A 175 -0.46 12.83 -7.56
N HIS A 176 0.19 12.59 -6.42
CA HIS A 176 0.80 13.66 -5.64
C HIS A 176 2.03 14.27 -6.36
N GLU A 177 2.81 13.51 -7.14
CA GLU A 177 3.84 14.07 -8.03
C GLU A 177 3.24 14.98 -9.11
N ASN A 178 2.15 14.54 -9.75
CA ASN A 178 1.46 15.33 -10.77
C ASN A 178 0.87 16.62 -10.21
N PHE A 179 0.52 16.64 -8.91
CA PHE A 179 0.10 17.85 -8.22
C PHE A 179 1.22 18.89 -8.17
N ILE A 180 2.48 18.47 -7.95
CA ILE A 180 3.65 19.37 -8.00
C ILE A 180 3.80 19.99 -9.40
N ILE A 181 3.73 19.17 -10.45
CA ILE A 181 3.84 19.66 -11.83
C ILE A 181 2.73 20.67 -12.14
N TRP A 182 1.53 20.42 -11.63
CA TRP A 182 0.40 21.32 -11.79
C TRP A 182 0.57 22.63 -11.00
N SER A 183 0.94 22.57 -9.72
CA SER A 183 1.18 23.76 -8.88
C SER A 183 2.26 24.66 -9.48
N GLN A 184 3.35 24.10 -9.96
CA GLN A 184 4.45 24.84 -10.61
C GLN A 184 4.00 25.56 -11.89
N LYS A 185 3.06 24.99 -12.65
CA LYS A 185 2.47 25.65 -13.83
C LYS A 185 1.56 26.81 -13.44
N PHE A 186 0.79 26.67 -12.36
CA PHE A 186 -0.16 27.70 -11.92
C PHE A 186 0.52 28.85 -11.16
N ALA A 187 1.62 28.58 -10.46
CA ALA A 187 2.31 29.57 -9.62
C ALA A 187 3.86 29.49 -9.73
N PRO A 188 4.44 29.73 -10.92
CA PRO A 188 5.86 29.47 -11.20
C PRO A 188 6.86 30.32 -10.38
N ASN A 189 6.41 31.41 -9.77
CA ASN A 189 7.27 32.33 -9.00
C ASN A 189 7.11 32.16 -7.48
N ALA A 190 6.32 31.18 -7.03
CA ALA A 190 5.94 31.05 -5.63
C ALA A 190 7.02 30.30 -4.82
N LYS A 191 8.11 31.01 -4.53
CA LYS A 191 9.28 30.49 -3.77
C LYS A 191 8.95 29.88 -2.40
N ALA A 192 7.83 30.27 -1.79
CA ALA A 192 7.37 29.72 -0.52
C ALA A 192 6.94 28.24 -0.61
N PHE A 193 6.46 27.80 -1.78
CA PHE A 193 6.03 26.41 -1.99
C PHE A 193 7.19 25.47 -2.31
N HIS A 194 8.29 25.98 -2.87
CA HIS A 194 9.46 25.18 -3.24
C HIS A 194 10.38 24.77 -2.06
N PHE A 195 10.03 25.14 -0.82
CA PHE A 195 10.87 24.95 0.38
C PHE A 195 10.67 23.59 1.07
N VAL A 196 9.53 22.95 0.81
CA VAL A 196 9.14 21.59 1.25
C VAL A 196 8.72 20.86 -0.02
N HIS A 197 8.68 19.53 -0.05
CA HIS A 197 7.96 18.83 -1.12
C HIS A 197 6.57 19.48 -1.28
N GLU A 198 6.31 20.13 -2.43
CA GLU A 198 5.18 21.06 -2.60
C GLU A 198 3.83 20.42 -2.25
N TRP A 199 3.73 19.11 -2.48
CA TRP A 199 2.57 18.31 -2.15
C TRP A 199 2.31 18.26 -0.63
N LEU A 200 3.34 18.30 0.22
CA LEU A 200 3.19 18.21 1.69
C LEU A 200 2.48 19.43 2.28
N TRP A 201 2.53 20.60 1.64
CA TRP A 201 1.70 21.74 2.05
C TRP A 201 0.21 21.48 1.88
N PHE A 202 -0.14 20.74 0.83
CA PHE A 202 -1.52 20.39 0.53
C PHE A 202 -1.95 19.17 1.34
N TYR A 203 -1.20 18.08 1.26
CA TYR A 203 -1.53 16.80 1.89
C TYR A 203 -1.16 16.72 3.37
N GLY A 204 -0.17 17.48 3.86
CA GLY A 204 0.30 17.43 5.24
C GLY A 204 -0.80 17.66 6.28
N PRO A 205 -1.66 18.69 6.14
CA PRO A 205 -2.82 18.85 7.03
C PRO A 205 -3.79 17.65 7.00
N PHE A 206 -4.02 17.05 5.82
CA PHE A 206 -4.85 15.85 5.71
C PHE A 206 -4.17 14.64 6.34
N ALA A 207 -2.87 14.45 6.13
CA ALA A 207 -2.07 13.39 6.73
C ALA A 207 -2.06 13.50 8.26
N LEU A 208 -1.97 14.71 8.81
CA LEU A 208 -2.07 14.95 10.25
C LEU A 208 -3.47 14.62 10.78
N ALA A 209 -4.53 15.03 10.08
CA ALA A 209 -5.90 14.69 10.44
C ALA A 209 -6.14 13.17 10.41
N VAL A 210 -5.57 12.50 9.40
CA VAL A 210 -5.55 11.04 9.27
C VAL A 210 -4.81 10.38 10.43
N ALA A 211 -3.62 10.85 10.78
CA ALA A 211 -2.84 10.31 11.90
C ALA A 211 -3.59 10.48 13.22
N ALA A 212 -4.17 11.65 13.48
CA ALA A 212 -5.00 11.90 14.66
C ALA A 212 -6.24 10.98 14.70
N TYR A 213 -6.90 10.80 13.54
CA TYR A 213 -8.02 9.87 13.40
C TYR A 213 -7.60 8.43 13.69
N LEU A 214 -6.44 7.99 13.18
CA LEU A 214 -5.91 6.64 13.41
C LEU A 214 -5.61 6.40 14.89
N VAL A 215 -4.95 7.35 15.57
CA VAL A 215 -4.70 7.28 17.01
C VAL A 215 -6.03 7.14 17.77
N TYR A 216 -7.00 8.01 17.48
CA TYR A 216 -8.32 7.94 18.09
C TYR A 216 -9.00 6.59 17.83
N PHE A 217 -8.98 6.13 16.58
CA PHE A 217 -9.58 4.87 16.16
C PHE A 217 -8.94 3.68 16.89
N PHE A 218 -7.61 3.60 16.94
CA PHE A 218 -6.89 2.51 17.62
C PHE A 218 -7.18 2.49 19.12
N LEU A 219 -7.09 3.64 19.79
CA LEU A 219 -7.37 3.75 21.22
C LEU A 219 -8.82 3.34 21.53
N LYS A 220 -9.78 3.85 20.75
CA LYS A 220 -11.21 3.56 20.97
C LYS A 220 -11.57 2.11 20.65
N ARG A 221 -11.08 1.58 19.52
CA ARG A 221 -11.46 0.26 19.02
C ARG A 221 -10.78 -0.87 19.78
N PHE A 222 -9.55 -0.64 20.24
CA PHE A 222 -8.70 -1.69 20.81
C PHE A 222 -8.33 -1.45 22.28
N MET A 223 -9.07 -0.59 23.00
CA MET A 223 -8.80 -0.20 24.41
C MET A 223 -8.55 -1.39 25.36
N GLY A 224 -9.06 -2.58 25.04
CA GLY A 224 -8.84 -3.81 25.82
C GLY A 224 -7.62 -4.65 25.41
N ASN A 225 -6.79 -4.22 24.45
CA ASN A 225 -5.62 -4.94 23.96
C ASN A 225 -4.45 -3.98 23.70
N TRP A 226 -3.73 -3.63 24.77
CA TRP A 226 -2.60 -2.69 24.72
C TRP A 226 -1.43 -3.16 23.85
N LYS A 227 -1.22 -4.48 23.69
CA LYS A 227 -0.19 -5.00 22.78
C LYS A 227 -0.52 -4.65 21.33
N LEU A 228 -1.78 -4.86 20.93
CA LEU A 228 -2.27 -4.48 19.62
C LEU A 228 -2.17 -2.96 19.39
N ILE A 229 -2.62 -2.15 20.36
CA ILE A 229 -2.49 -0.69 20.29
C ILE A 229 -1.03 -0.29 20.10
N GLY A 230 -0.12 -0.84 20.92
CA GLY A 230 1.31 -0.56 20.84
C GLY A 230 1.90 -0.88 19.47
N THR A 231 1.55 -2.04 18.90
CA THR A 231 1.99 -2.41 17.54
C THR A 231 1.47 -1.42 16.48
N LEU A 232 0.19 -1.05 16.53
CA LEU A 232 -0.42 -0.15 15.54
C LEU A 232 0.08 1.30 15.68
N LEU A 233 0.30 1.77 16.91
CA LEU A 233 0.89 3.10 17.15
C LEU A 233 2.37 3.14 16.75
N PHE A 234 3.11 2.05 16.96
CA PHE A 234 4.48 1.96 16.48
C PHE A 234 4.53 1.98 14.94
N ALA A 235 3.68 1.20 14.27
CA ALA A 235 3.53 1.26 12.81
C ALA A 235 3.22 2.68 12.32
N LEU A 236 2.25 3.36 12.97
CA LEU A 236 1.90 4.74 12.65
C LEU A 236 3.06 5.72 12.89
N SER A 237 3.86 5.50 13.93
CA SER A 237 5.01 6.37 14.21
C SER A 237 6.09 6.27 13.15
N LEU A 238 6.28 5.11 12.51
CA LEU A 238 7.19 4.95 11.38
C LEU A 238 6.70 5.78 10.19
N TRP A 239 5.42 5.69 9.86
CA TRP A 239 4.81 6.46 8.76
C TRP A 239 4.80 7.97 9.01
N VAL A 240 4.53 8.42 10.24
CA VAL A 240 4.68 9.84 10.59
C VAL A 240 6.15 10.25 10.52
N GLY A 241 7.07 9.37 10.89
CA GLY A 241 8.51 9.55 10.75
C GLY A 241 8.91 9.83 9.30
N VAL A 242 8.34 9.12 8.33
CA VAL A 242 8.57 9.31 6.89
C VAL A 242 8.20 10.72 6.47
N LEU A 243 6.97 11.17 6.77
CA LEU A 243 6.54 12.54 6.44
C LEU A 243 7.42 13.62 7.07
N VAL A 244 7.92 13.36 8.29
CA VAL A 244 8.87 14.26 8.95
C VAL A 244 10.23 14.23 8.25
N LEU A 245 10.73 13.06 7.87
CA LEU A 245 11.98 12.90 7.13
C LEU A 245 11.88 13.62 5.78
N GLU A 246 10.84 13.38 4.98
CA GLU A 246 10.60 14.07 3.70
C GLU A 246 10.50 15.59 3.83
N GLY A 247 9.80 16.06 4.87
CA GLY A 247 9.62 17.48 5.15
C GLY A 247 10.91 18.18 5.55
N VAL A 248 11.84 17.44 6.17
CA VAL A 248 13.13 17.95 6.66
C VAL A 248 14.26 17.71 5.64
N ALA A 249 14.17 16.67 4.82
CA ALA A 249 15.25 16.17 3.95
C ALA A 249 15.79 17.23 3.00
N LYS A 250 14.91 17.99 2.32
CA LYS A 250 15.31 19.04 1.38
C LYS A 250 16.18 20.15 1.98
N ASN A 251 16.02 20.43 3.28
CA ASN A 251 16.67 21.56 3.93
C ASN A 251 17.88 21.17 4.78
N ILE A 252 17.94 19.92 5.26
CA ILE A 252 18.96 19.47 6.20
C ILE A 252 19.82 18.33 5.64
N VAL A 253 19.27 17.48 4.78
CA VAL A 253 19.90 16.22 4.35
C VAL A 253 20.47 16.30 2.94
N ASP A 254 19.69 16.78 1.98
CA ASP A 254 20.10 16.91 0.57
C ASP A 254 21.36 17.78 0.35
N PRO A 255 21.65 18.83 1.15
CA PRO A 255 22.85 19.64 0.96
C PRO A 255 24.16 18.99 1.47
N VAL A 256 24.10 17.87 2.22
CA VAL A 256 25.24 17.40 3.03
C VAL A 256 26.16 16.45 2.26
N SER A 257 25.62 15.40 1.63
CA SER A 257 26.33 14.53 0.67
C SER A 257 25.36 13.54 -0.01
N LEU A 258 25.75 13.02 -1.18
CA LEU A 258 24.99 11.99 -1.90
C LEU A 258 24.80 10.71 -1.05
N ASP A 259 25.82 10.30 -0.30
CA ASP A 259 25.75 9.11 0.56
C ASP A 259 24.82 9.31 1.75
N ALA A 260 24.79 10.51 2.34
CA ALA A 260 23.89 10.85 3.43
C ALA A 260 22.43 10.87 2.93
N SER A 261 22.15 11.54 1.81
CA SER A 261 20.82 11.56 1.18
C SER A 261 20.32 10.13 0.92
N ARG A 262 21.17 9.28 0.34
CA ARG A 262 20.83 7.88 0.06
C ARG A 262 20.51 7.05 1.31
N PHE A 263 21.25 7.25 2.39
CA PHE A 263 20.97 6.58 3.66
C PHE A 263 19.61 6.98 4.22
N TRP A 264 19.30 8.28 4.24
CA TRP A 264 18.03 8.78 4.77
C TRP A 264 16.83 8.35 3.93
N ILE A 265 16.98 8.33 2.60
CA ILE A 265 15.98 7.74 1.69
C ILE A 265 15.73 6.27 2.04
N GLY A 266 16.79 5.47 2.23
CA GLY A 266 16.61 4.06 2.64
C GLY A 266 15.92 3.94 4.00
N VAL A 267 16.21 4.82 4.96
CA VAL A 267 15.50 4.83 6.25
C VAL A 267 14.02 5.17 6.07
N GLU A 268 13.71 6.16 5.24
CA GLU A 268 12.36 6.61 4.92
C GLU A 268 11.53 5.49 4.27
N GLU A 269 11.99 4.98 3.14
CA GLU A 269 11.35 3.89 2.39
C GLU A 269 11.21 2.62 3.24
N GLY A 270 12.26 2.29 4.01
CA GLY A 270 12.25 1.20 4.97
C GLY A 270 11.21 1.40 6.07
N PHE A 271 11.03 2.62 6.58
CA PHE A 271 10.01 2.93 7.60
C PHE A 271 8.59 2.76 7.05
N GLU A 272 8.33 3.15 5.81
CA GLU A 272 7.03 2.93 5.16
C GLU A 272 6.70 1.45 5.07
N MET A 273 7.61 0.65 4.49
CA MET A 273 7.39 -0.76 4.26
C MET A 273 7.27 -1.55 5.59
N VAL A 274 8.18 -1.31 6.53
CA VAL A 274 8.13 -1.96 7.86
C VAL A 274 6.84 -1.55 8.60
N GLY A 275 6.45 -0.27 8.51
CA GLY A 275 5.20 0.23 9.06
C GLY A 275 3.99 -0.49 8.48
N ALA A 276 3.94 -0.69 7.16
CA ALA A 276 2.87 -1.44 6.48
C ALA A 276 2.84 -2.92 6.92
N THR A 277 3.99 -3.58 7.06
CA THR A 277 4.07 -4.94 7.64
C THR A 277 3.57 -4.98 9.09
N LEU A 278 3.89 -3.98 9.91
CA LEU A 278 3.42 -3.91 11.29
C LEU A 278 1.91 -3.64 11.38
N PHE A 279 1.35 -2.82 10.48
CA PHE A 279 -0.10 -2.67 10.36
C PHE A 279 -0.76 -4.00 10.01
N LEU A 280 -0.23 -4.72 9.02
CA LEU A 280 -0.72 -6.06 8.65
C LEU A 280 -0.68 -7.01 9.86
N PHE A 281 0.43 -7.01 10.61
CA PHE A 281 0.57 -7.80 11.82
C PHE A 281 -0.46 -7.41 12.88
N GLY A 282 -0.62 -6.12 13.17
CA GLY A 282 -1.61 -5.62 14.13
C GLY A 282 -3.04 -6.03 13.76
N PHE A 283 -3.49 -5.79 12.53
CA PHE A 283 -4.82 -6.20 12.10
C PHE A 283 -5.00 -7.72 12.12
N SER A 284 -3.96 -8.51 11.80
CA SER A 284 -4.01 -9.97 11.96
C SER A 284 -4.22 -10.41 13.42
N GLN A 285 -3.59 -9.73 14.39
CA GLN A 285 -3.81 -9.99 15.82
C GLN A 285 -5.23 -9.64 16.23
N HIS A 286 -5.79 -8.55 15.71
CA HIS A 286 -7.19 -8.19 15.95
C HIS A 286 -8.12 -9.31 15.46
N LEU A 287 -7.93 -9.81 14.24
CA LEU A 287 -8.76 -10.89 13.68
C LEU A 287 -8.69 -12.17 14.54
N ILE A 288 -7.51 -12.53 15.06
CA ILE A 288 -7.35 -13.67 15.96
C ILE A 288 -8.10 -13.44 17.29
N ALA A 289 -7.96 -12.25 17.87
CA ALA A 289 -8.66 -11.91 19.10
C ALA A 289 -10.18 -11.95 18.93
N SER A 290 -10.71 -11.47 17.79
CA SER A 290 -12.13 -11.53 17.46
C SER A 290 -12.62 -12.97 17.29
N LYS A 291 -11.88 -13.82 16.57
CA LYS A 291 -12.21 -15.26 16.43
C LYS A 291 -12.28 -15.97 17.79
N ASN A 292 -11.34 -15.67 18.69
CA ASN A 292 -11.30 -16.30 20.01
C ASN A 292 -12.44 -15.84 20.93
N LYS A 293 -13.01 -14.65 20.72
CA LYS A 293 -14.20 -14.19 21.45
C LYS A 293 -15.48 -14.89 21.01
N ILE A 294 -15.60 -15.24 19.72
CA ILE A 294 -16.78 -15.95 19.19
C ILE A 294 -16.83 -17.40 19.67
N ASN A 295 -15.67 -18.03 19.92
CA ASN A 295 -15.58 -19.43 20.36
C ASN A 295 -15.68 -19.62 21.89
N ARG A 296 -15.96 -18.56 22.65
CA ARG A 296 -16.18 -18.59 24.11
C ARG A 296 -17.63 -18.30 24.41
#